data_AF-D4CWU1-F1
#
_entry.id   AF-D4CWU1-F1
#
_cell.length_a   1.000
_cell.length_b   1.000
_cell.length_c   1.000
_cell.angle_alpha   90.00
_cell.angle_beta   90.00
_cell.angle_gamma   90.00
#
_symmetry.space_group_name_H-M   'P 1'
#
loop_
_entity.id
_entity.type
_entity.pdbx_description
1 polymer ?
#
loop_
_entity_poly.entity_id
_entity_poly.type
_entity_poly.pdbx_seq_one_letter_code
_entity_poly.pdbx_strand_id
1 'polypeptide(L)'
;MIKSINNNKFFYFFQDKLFKLSKISTETIYIDGTKIEAYANKYSFVWKKSTLKYKERPKENILELIENFNRYFDNIFSVFSYLENLNIQKVYGKGKRKSKEQILLEKAESYIERLKKYTNYLEILGERNSFSKTDNDATFMRMKEDYMRNGQLKPGYNLQIGVISEYIASYEIFHNPSDSKTLIPFLEKIKSQNIEIMNVVANAGYESLSNYEYLENNNYVLYIKPYIMRNQRQESIKKI
;
A
#
# COMPACT_ATOMS: atom_id res chain seq x y z
N MET A 1 -7.40 -7.31 4.40
CA MET A 1 -7.10 -7.98 5.68
C MET A 1 -6.42 -9.29 5.33
N ILE A 2 -5.14 -9.22 4.95
CA ILE A 2 -4.19 -10.30 5.20
C ILE A 2 -4.24 -10.49 6.71
N LYS A 3 -5.16 -11.33 7.17
CA LYS A 3 -5.02 -11.97 8.47
C LYS A 3 -3.64 -12.56 8.40
N SER A 4 -2.72 -11.97 9.18
CA SER A 4 -1.45 -12.58 9.57
C SER A 4 -1.72 -14.06 9.67
N ILE A 5 -1.22 -14.80 8.68
CA ILE A 5 -1.35 -16.23 8.65
C ILE A 5 -0.63 -16.68 9.92
N ASN A 6 -1.41 -17.10 10.91
CA ASN A 6 -0.91 -17.66 12.17
C ASN A 6 -0.10 -18.97 11.95
N ASN A 7 0.24 -19.33 10.70
CA ASN A 7 1.10 -20.46 10.35
C ASN A 7 2.61 -20.13 10.41
N ASN A 8 3.02 -18.90 10.73
CA ASN A 8 4.46 -18.60 10.86
C ASN A 8 5.12 -19.29 12.06
N LYS A 9 4.34 -19.81 13.03
CA LYS A 9 4.89 -20.54 14.18
C LYS A 9 5.72 -21.75 13.77
N PHE A 10 5.26 -22.50 12.76
CA PHE A 10 6.02 -23.65 12.26
C PHE A 10 7.30 -23.24 11.55
N PHE A 11 7.26 -22.16 10.76
CA PHE A 11 8.43 -21.62 10.10
C PHE A 11 9.49 -21.17 11.12
N TYR A 12 9.10 -20.37 12.12
CA TYR A 12 10.02 -19.92 13.17
C TYR A 12 10.53 -21.07 14.04
N PHE A 13 9.67 -22.04 14.37
CA PHE A 13 10.10 -23.23 15.11
C PHE A 13 11.12 -24.06 14.34
N PHE A 14 10.87 -24.32 13.05
CA PHE A 14 11.78 -25.07 12.20
C PHE A 14 13.12 -24.35 12.07
N GLN A 15 13.08 -23.05 11.87
CA GLN A 15 14.26 -22.21 11.77
C GLN A 15 15.10 -22.19 13.05
N ASP A 16 14.47 -22.00 14.21
CA ASP A 16 15.15 -22.03 15.50
C ASP A 16 15.87 -23.37 15.71
N LYS A 17 15.19 -24.47 15.35
CA LYS A 17 15.80 -25.81 15.37
C LYS A 17 16.95 -25.92 14.39
N LEU A 18 16.80 -25.42 13.17
CA LEU A 18 17.82 -25.51 12.12
C LEU A 18 19.09 -24.73 12.51
N PHE A 19 18.97 -23.49 12.98
CA PHE A 19 20.14 -22.72 13.38
C PHE A 19 20.85 -23.31 14.60
N LYS A 20 20.09 -23.81 15.59
CA LYS A 20 20.67 -24.46 16.78
C LYS A 20 21.34 -25.80 16.46
N LEU A 21 20.73 -26.63 15.63
CA LEU A 21 21.23 -27.99 15.33
C LEU A 21 22.43 -27.97 14.39
N SER A 22 22.45 -27.07 13.40
CA SER A 22 23.49 -27.06 12.37
C SER A 22 24.67 -26.13 12.68
N LYS A 23 24.72 -25.50 13.88
CA LYS A 23 25.77 -24.55 14.30
C LYS A 23 26.09 -23.51 13.23
N ILE A 24 25.05 -23.02 12.56
CA ILE A 24 25.18 -22.09 11.45
C ILE A 24 25.54 -20.72 12.01
N SER A 25 26.58 -20.09 11.45
CA SER A 25 26.88 -18.70 11.76
C SER A 25 25.76 -17.80 11.25
N THR A 26 25.09 -17.09 12.15
CA THR A 26 24.03 -16.12 11.82
C THR A 26 24.58 -14.72 11.56
N GLU A 27 25.91 -14.56 11.56
CA GLU A 27 26.57 -13.25 11.53
C GLU A 27 26.22 -12.43 10.29
N THR A 28 26.03 -13.06 9.13
CA THR A 28 25.79 -12.36 7.87
C THR A 28 24.44 -12.72 7.30
N ILE A 29 23.62 -11.69 7.05
CA ILE A 29 22.35 -11.83 6.34
C ILE A 29 22.44 -11.19 4.96
N TYR A 30 21.92 -11.91 3.96
CA TYR A 30 21.75 -11.44 2.59
C TYR A 30 20.28 -11.11 2.35
N ILE A 31 20.00 -9.85 2.01
CA ILE A 31 18.64 -9.35 1.83
C ILE A 31 18.42 -9.00 0.36
N ASP A 32 17.39 -9.59 -0.25
CA ASP A 32 16.96 -9.23 -1.60
C ASP A 32 15.43 -9.07 -1.70
N GLY A 33 15.04 -8.20 -2.63
CA GLY A 33 13.66 -7.80 -2.85
C GLY A 33 13.15 -8.31 -4.20
N THR A 34 11.96 -8.91 -4.18
CA THR A 34 11.26 -9.30 -5.40
C THR A 34 9.82 -8.84 -5.38
N LYS A 35 9.28 -8.53 -6.56
CA LYS A 35 7.90 -8.08 -6.71
C LYS A 35 7.06 -9.21 -7.26
N ILE A 36 5.93 -9.47 -6.61
CA ILE A 36 4.98 -10.51 -7.00
C ILE A 36 3.73 -9.82 -7.51
N GLU A 37 3.31 -10.13 -8.73
CA GLU A 37 2.06 -9.61 -9.30
C GLU A 37 0.88 -10.22 -8.54
N ALA A 38 -0.04 -9.38 -8.07
CA ALA A 38 -1.24 -9.85 -7.38
C ALA A 38 -2.26 -10.38 -8.40
N TYR A 39 -3.05 -11.39 -8.01
CA TYR A 39 -4.21 -11.83 -8.78
C TYR A 39 -5.36 -10.84 -8.60
N ALA A 40 -5.22 -9.67 -9.23
CA ALA A 40 -6.13 -8.55 -9.09
C ALA A 40 -6.37 -7.86 -10.43
N ASN A 41 -7.51 -7.20 -10.56
CA ASN A 41 -7.85 -6.49 -11.78
C ASN A 41 -6.91 -5.29 -12.00
N LYS A 42 -6.22 -5.31 -13.15
CA LYS A 42 -5.20 -4.33 -13.57
C LYS A 42 -5.74 -2.92 -13.78
N TYR A 43 -7.05 -2.76 -13.93
CA TYR A 43 -7.73 -1.50 -14.20
C TYR A 43 -8.47 -0.93 -12.99
N SER A 44 -8.50 -1.65 -11.86
CA SER A 44 -9.31 -1.28 -10.69
C SER A 44 -8.49 -0.60 -9.58
N PHE A 45 -7.81 0.50 -9.89
CA PHE A 45 -6.97 1.22 -8.92
C PHE A 45 -7.70 2.31 -8.15
N VAL A 46 -7.22 2.56 -6.93
CA VAL A 46 -7.54 3.74 -6.13
C VAL A 46 -6.25 4.41 -5.69
N TRP A 47 -6.15 5.73 -5.89
CA TRP A 47 -5.00 6.55 -5.50
C TRP A 47 -5.38 7.48 -4.37
N LYS A 48 -4.51 7.61 -3.35
CA LYS A 48 -4.74 8.48 -2.19
C LYS A 48 -4.94 9.94 -2.59
N LYS A 49 -4.06 10.48 -3.44
CA LYS A 49 -4.14 11.87 -3.94
C LYS A 49 -5.46 12.16 -4.64
N SER A 50 -5.88 11.27 -5.55
CA SER A 50 -7.15 11.41 -6.26
C SER A 50 -8.35 11.27 -5.33
N THR A 51 -8.30 10.32 -4.39
CA THR A 51 -9.37 10.09 -3.40
C THR A 51 -9.58 11.32 -2.52
N LEU A 52 -8.50 11.93 -2.02
CA LEU A 52 -8.57 13.19 -1.28
C LEU A 52 -9.20 14.30 -2.13
N LYS A 53 -8.69 14.52 -3.35
CA LYS A 53 -9.24 15.53 -4.26
C LYS A 53 -10.74 15.34 -4.53
N TYR A 54 -11.18 14.11 -4.78
CA TYR A 54 -12.59 13.83 -5.09
C TYR A 54 -13.50 13.82 -3.87
N LYS A 55 -12.97 13.56 -2.66
CA LYS A 55 -13.70 13.73 -1.40
C LYS A 55 -13.96 15.20 -1.09
N GLU A 56 -13.02 16.07 -1.43
CA GLU A 56 -13.12 17.52 -1.19
C GLU A 56 -14.01 18.24 -2.22
N ARG A 57 -13.98 17.80 -3.49
CA ARG A 57 -14.72 18.45 -4.59
C ARG A 57 -16.22 18.71 -4.34
N PRO A 58 -17.02 17.79 -3.75
CA PRO A 58 -18.43 18.06 -3.53
C PRO A 58 -18.71 18.98 -2.32
N LYS A 59 -17.71 19.42 -1.55
CA LYS A 59 -17.94 20.20 -0.32
C LYS A 59 -18.71 21.49 -0.57
N GLU A 60 -18.30 22.29 -1.54
CA GLU A 60 -18.99 23.54 -1.90
C GLU A 60 -20.44 23.28 -2.30
N ASN A 61 -20.67 22.26 -3.15
CA ASN A 61 -22.03 21.91 -3.56
C ASN A 61 -22.90 21.34 -2.42
N ILE A 62 -22.28 20.68 -1.43
CA ILE A 62 -22.98 20.20 -0.23
C ILE A 62 -23.37 21.40 0.64
N LEU A 63 -22.49 22.38 0.81
CA LEU A 63 -22.78 23.62 1.53
C LEU A 63 -23.90 24.40 0.84
N GLU A 64 -23.83 24.57 -0.48
CA GLU A 64 -24.90 25.19 -1.27
C GLU A 64 -26.24 24.44 -1.11
N LEU A 65 -26.21 23.10 -1.13
CA LEU A 65 -27.42 22.31 -0.92
C LEU A 65 -27.99 22.53 0.48
N ILE A 66 -27.17 22.63 1.52
CA ILE A 66 -27.60 22.93 2.89
C ILE A 66 -28.17 24.35 3.00
N GLU A 67 -27.54 25.34 2.35
CA GLU A 67 -28.01 26.72 2.32
C GLU A 67 -29.39 26.85 1.66
N ASN A 68 -29.69 26.03 0.65
CA ASN A 68 -31.04 25.97 0.06
C ASN A 68 -32.14 25.54 1.05
N PHE A 69 -31.76 24.92 2.17
CA PHE A 69 -32.68 24.63 3.29
C PHE A 69 -32.56 25.67 4.41
N ASN A 70 -32.12 26.90 4.11
CA ASN A 70 -32.03 28.04 5.04
C ASN A 70 -31.29 27.73 6.35
N ARG A 71 -30.33 26.80 6.33
CA ARG A 71 -29.61 26.32 7.53
C ARG A 71 -30.51 25.73 8.64
N TYR A 72 -31.72 25.23 8.32
CA TYR A 72 -32.46 24.36 9.23
C TYR A 72 -31.68 23.08 9.59
N PHE A 73 -30.67 22.75 8.78
CA PHE A 73 -29.88 21.54 8.90
C PHE A 73 -28.39 21.86 8.92
N ASP A 74 -27.66 21.23 9.83
CA ASP A 74 -26.21 21.44 9.99
C ASP A 74 -25.35 20.58 9.06
N ASN A 75 -25.90 19.51 8.50
CA ASN A 75 -25.15 18.56 7.68
C ASN A 75 -26.02 17.86 6.64
N ILE A 76 -25.37 17.20 5.68
CA ILE A 76 -26.06 16.52 4.57
C ILE A 76 -26.91 15.33 5.03
N PHE A 77 -26.58 14.70 6.17
CA PHE A 77 -27.34 13.55 6.68
C PHE A 77 -28.69 13.97 7.25
N SER A 78 -28.78 15.14 7.90
CA SER A 78 -30.05 15.67 8.38
C SER A 78 -30.95 16.14 7.24
N VAL A 79 -30.38 16.77 6.20
CA VAL A 79 -31.10 17.08 4.94
C VAL A 79 -31.65 15.80 4.30
N PHE A 80 -30.84 14.74 4.21
CA PHE A 80 -31.27 13.46 3.66
C PHE A 80 -32.40 12.82 4.48
N SER A 81 -32.26 12.76 5.81
CA SER A 81 -33.28 12.20 6.70
C SER A 81 -34.63 12.95 6.58
N TYR A 82 -34.59 14.28 6.51
CA TYR A 82 -35.78 15.08 6.26
C TYR A 82 -36.46 14.72 4.94
N LEU A 83 -35.69 14.68 3.85
CA LEU A 83 -36.21 14.36 2.51
C LEU A 83 -36.75 12.93 2.40
N GLU A 84 -36.12 11.99 3.09
CA GLU A 84 -36.55 10.59 3.15
C GLU A 84 -37.91 10.44 3.84
N ASN A 85 -38.14 11.18 4.93
CA ASN A 85 -39.40 11.18 5.67
C ASN A 85 -40.60 11.77 4.91
N LEU A 86 -40.37 12.48 3.79
CA LEU A 86 -41.44 13.06 2.98
C LEU A 86 -42.18 12.03 2.10
N ASN A 87 -41.75 10.75 2.09
CA ASN A 87 -42.39 9.67 1.31
C ASN A 87 -42.62 10.04 -0.18
N ILE A 88 -41.60 10.62 -0.81
CA ILE A 88 -41.65 11.10 -2.19
C ILE A 88 -41.87 9.94 -3.17
N GLN A 89 -42.91 10.01 -4.01
CA GLN A 89 -43.12 9.05 -5.09
C GLN A 89 -42.04 9.18 -6.17
N LYS A 90 -41.10 8.24 -6.20
CA LYS A 90 -39.98 8.25 -7.14
C LYS A 90 -40.45 7.84 -8.55
N VAL A 91 -40.20 8.68 -9.55
CA VAL A 91 -40.46 8.35 -10.96
C VAL A 91 -39.15 8.18 -11.74
N TYR A 92 -39.13 7.17 -12.63
CA TYR A 92 -37.99 6.83 -13.48
C TYR A 92 -38.44 6.55 -14.92
N GLY A 93 -37.54 6.80 -15.89
CA GLY A 93 -37.76 6.51 -17.31
C GLY A 93 -37.92 7.74 -18.21
N LYS A 94 -37.81 7.52 -19.52
CA LYS A 94 -37.89 8.57 -20.55
C LYS A 94 -39.31 9.17 -20.59
N GLY A 95 -39.43 10.50 -20.65
CA GLY A 95 -40.71 11.21 -20.67
C GLY A 95 -41.36 11.47 -19.29
N LYS A 96 -40.79 10.96 -18.20
CA LYS A 96 -41.25 11.27 -16.83
C LYS A 96 -40.45 12.41 -16.22
N ARG A 97 -41.14 13.42 -15.69
CA ARG A 97 -40.51 14.56 -15.00
C ARG A 97 -40.41 14.27 -13.50
N LYS A 98 -39.19 14.31 -12.96
CA LYS A 98 -38.95 14.19 -11.51
C LYS A 98 -39.42 15.44 -10.78
N SER A 99 -39.97 15.27 -9.58
CA SER A 99 -40.29 16.38 -8.69
C SER A 99 -39.01 17.06 -8.19
N LYS A 100 -39.12 18.27 -7.65
CA LYS A 100 -37.96 18.98 -7.09
C LYS A 100 -37.39 18.21 -5.89
N GLU A 101 -38.28 17.68 -5.06
CA GLU A 101 -37.98 16.91 -3.85
C GLU A 101 -37.24 15.62 -4.21
N GLN A 102 -37.68 14.89 -5.25
CA GLN A 102 -36.97 13.69 -5.72
C GLN A 102 -35.55 14.04 -6.18
N ILE A 103 -35.37 15.14 -6.92
CA ILE A 103 -34.04 15.57 -7.39
C ILE A 103 -33.13 15.92 -6.20
N LEU A 104 -33.65 16.61 -5.18
CA LEU A 104 -32.89 16.95 -3.98
C LEU A 104 -32.52 15.70 -3.17
N LEU A 105 -33.44 14.74 -3.04
CA LEU A 105 -33.19 13.47 -2.36
C LEU A 105 -32.07 12.69 -3.06
N GLU A 106 -32.17 12.50 -4.38
CA GLU A 106 -31.15 11.79 -5.17
C GLU A 106 -29.79 12.50 -5.13
N LYS A 107 -29.77 13.84 -5.09
CA LYS A 107 -28.53 14.61 -4.90
C LYS A 107 -27.92 14.36 -3.51
N ALA A 108 -28.73 14.44 -2.45
CA ALA A 108 -28.27 14.21 -1.09
C ALA A 108 -27.73 12.77 -0.92
N GLU A 109 -28.47 11.79 -1.43
CA GLU A 109 -28.07 10.37 -1.48
C GLU A 109 -26.73 10.18 -2.19
N SER A 110 -26.58 10.74 -3.40
CA SER A 110 -25.34 10.70 -4.19
C SER A 110 -24.14 11.32 -3.46
N TYR A 111 -24.34 12.42 -2.73
CA TYR A 111 -23.27 13.02 -1.93
C TYR A 111 -22.88 12.13 -0.74
N ILE A 112 -23.86 11.58 -0.02
CA ILE A 112 -23.62 10.66 1.10
C ILE A 112 -22.89 9.41 0.62
N GLU A 113 -23.30 8.80 -0.48
CA GLU A 113 -22.63 7.64 -1.08
C GLU A 113 -21.17 7.94 -1.42
N ARG A 114 -20.91 9.09 -2.05
CA ARG A 114 -19.53 9.52 -2.38
C ARG A 114 -18.69 9.74 -1.14
N LEU A 115 -19.23 10.40 -0.12
CA LEU A 115 -18.54 10.61 1.15
C LEU A 115 -18.19 9.28 1.83
N LYS A 116 -19.16 8.36 1.95
CA LYS A 116 -18.94 7.01 2.51
C LYS A 116 -17.88 6.25 1.71
N LYS A 117 -17.99 6.25 0.39
CA LYS A 117 -17.05 5.58 -0.52
C LYS A 117 -15.62 6.08 -0.33
N TYR A 118 -15.40 7.39 -0.36
CA TYR A 118 -14.06 7.95 -0.24
C TYR A 118 -13.50 7.84 1.18
N THR A 119 -14.33 7.89 2.22
CA THR A 119 -13.90 7.61 3.59
C THR A 119 -13.43 6.16 3.73
N ASN A 120 -14.22 5.18 3.26
CA ASN A 120 -13.80 3.77 3.23
C ASN A 120 -12.50 3.56 2.44
N TYR A 121 -12.33 4.24 1.29
CA TYR A 121 -11.08 4.17 0.53
C TYR A 121 -9.88 4.72 1.31
N LEU A 122 -10.04 5.81 2.07
CA LEU A 122 -8.98 6.37 2.90
C LEU A 122 -8.62 5.45 4.08
N GLU A 123 -9.61 4.80 4.68
CA GLU A 123 -9.41 3.78 5.72
C GLU A 123 -8.60 2.59 5.18
N ILE A 124 -9.00 2.05 4.02
CA ILE A 124 -8.24 0.98 3.36
C ILE A 124 -6.82 1.43 3.03
N LEU A 125 -6.64 2.64 2.48
CA LEU A 125 -5.31 3.16 2.14
C LEU A 125 -4.40 3.24 3.36
N GLY A 126 -4.89 3.75 4.49
CA GLY A 126 -4.05 4.06 5.64
C GLY A 126 -2.85 4.93 5.25
N GLU A 127 -1.64 4.43 5.48
CA GLU A 127 -0.39 5.08 5.09
C GLU A 127 -0.04 4.92 3.60
N ARG A 128 -0.65 3.95 2.90
CA ARG A 128 -0.32 3.58 1.52
C ARG A 128 -0.79 4.65 0.53
N ASN A 129 -0.13 4.71 -0.62
CA ASN A 129 -0.47 5.64 -1.70
C ASN A 129 -1.53 5.11 -2.67
N SER A 130 -1.68 3.79 -2.76
CA SER A 130 -2.65 3.13 -3.65
C SER A 130 -3.07 1.77 -3.13
N PHE A 131 -4.19 1.27 -3.63
CA PHE A 131 -4.61 -0.13 -3.48
C PHE A 131 -5.45 -0.59 -4.68
N SER A 132 -5.60 -1.91 -4.86
CA SER A 132 -6.53 -2.49 -5.84
C SER A 132 -7.91 -2.74 -5.24
N LYS A 133 -8.98 -2.39 -5.95
CA LYS A 133 -10.37 -2.62 -5.47
C LYS A 133 -10.75 -4.10 -5.38
N THR A 134 -10.04 -4.96 -6.10
CA THR A 134 -10.30 -6.42 -6.13
C THR A 134 -9.41 -7.18 -5.13
N ASP A 135 -8.25 -6.62 -4.81
CA ASP A 135 -7.36 -7.09 -3.75
C ASP A 135 -6.87 -5.87 -2.96
N ASN A 136 -7.56 -5.60 -1.85
CA ASN A 136 -7.34 -4.38 -1.07
C ASN A 136 -5.96 -4.32 -0.42
N ASP A 137 -5.24 -5.43 -0.32
CA ASP A 137 -3.92 -5.49 0.31
C ASP A 137 -2.78 -5.23 -0.71
N ALA A 138 -3.02 -5.47 -1.99
CA ALA A 138 -2.08 -5.20 -3.08
C ALA A 138 -1.94 -3.69 -3.40
N THR A 139 -0.72 -3.24 -3.70
CA THR A 139 -0.43 -1.86 -4.12
C THR A 139 0.09 -1.79 -5.55
N PHE A 140 -0.07 -0.64 -6.19
CA PHE A 140 0.40 -0.46 -7.56
C PHE A 140 1.89 -0.19 -7.59
N MET A 141 2.63 -1.08 -8.24
CA MET A 141 4.08 -1.01 -8.36
C MET A 141 4.54 -1.34 -9.79
N ARG A 142 5.75 -0.91 -10.12
CA ARG A 142 6.39 -1.26 -11.39
C ARG A 142 6.95 -2.67 -11.27
N MET A 143 6.47 -3.57 -12.11
CA MET A 143 6.95 -4.96 -12.14
C MET A 143 8.25 -5.08 -12.92
N LYS A 144 9.06 -6.11 -12.61
CA LYS A 144 10.24 -6.47 -13.41
C LYS A 144 9.83 -6.91 -14.82
N GLU A 145 8.77 -7.71 -14.90
CA GLU A 145 8.19 -8.18 -16.16
C GLU A 145 7.18 -7.18 -16.71
N ASP A 146 7.65 -6.35 -17.63
CA ASP A 146 6.84 -5.43 -18.44
C ASP A 146 6.87 -5.87 -19.91
N TYR A 147 6.15 -6.96 -20.21
CA TYR A 147 6.09 -7.53 -21.56
C TYR A 147 5.65 -6.51 -22.62
N MET A 148 4.72 -5.62 -22.24
CA MET A 148 4.17 -4.58 -23.12
C MET A 148 5.07 -3.34 -23.22
N ARG A 149 6.13 -3.25 -22.39
CA ARG A 149 7.06 -2.10 -22.29
C ARG A 149 6.38 -0.74 -22.15
N ASN A 150 5.17 -0.71 -21.60
CA ASN A 150 4.37 0.50 -21.49
C ASN A 150 4.57 1.19 -20.12
N GLY A 151 5.40 0.63 -19.25
CA GLY A 151 5.67 1.16 -17.91
C GLY A 151 4.45 1.12 -16.99
N GLN A 152 3.42 0.36 -17.33
CA GLN A 152 2.17 0.33 -16.57
C GLN A 152 2.39 -0.29 -15.20
N LEU A 153 1.94 0.41 -14.16
CA LEU A 153 1.92 -0.10 -12.81
C LEU A 153 0.89 -1.22 -12.70
N LYS A 154 1.26 -2.31 -12.04
CA LYS A 154 0.38 -3.44 -11.77
C LYS A 154 0.18 -3.60 -10.27
N PRO A 155 -0.96 -4.13 -9.82
CA PRO A 155 -1.14 -4.49 -8.43
C PRO A 155 -0.15 -5.60 -8.06
N GLY A 156 0.52 -5.46 -6.94
CA GLY A 156 1.50 -6.43 -6.49
C GLY A 156 1.90 -6.26 -5.04
N TYR A 157 2.87 -7.08 -4.67
CA TYR A 157 3.46 -7.18 -3.34
C TYR A 157 4.97 -7.09 -3.46
N ASN A 158 5.61 -6.34 -2.57
CA ASN A 158 7.07 -6.34 -2.47
C ASN A 158 7.50 -7.36 -1.41
N LEU A 159 7.91 -8.55 -1.84
CA LEU A 159 8.42 -9.60 -0.97
C LEU A 159 9.91 -9.37 -0.73
N GLN A 160 10.28 -9.33 0.55
CA GLN A 160 11.65 -9.21 1.02
C GLN A 160 12.03 -10.53 1.65
N ILE A 161 13.22 -11.03 1.33
CA ILE A 161 13.74 -12.30 1.84
C ILE A 161 15.13 -12.07 2.40
N GLY A 162 15.35 -12.55 3.61
CA GLY A 162 16.65 -12.58 4.28
C GLY A 162 17.17 -14.01 4.31
N VAL A 163 18.39 -14.21 3.85
CA VAL A 163 19.05 -15.52 3.76
C VAL A 163 20.31 -15.52 4.63
N ILE A 164 20.49 -16.58 5.42
CA ILE A 164 21.68 -16.83 6.25
C ILE A 164 22.18 -18.22 5.88
N SER A 165 23.44 -18.31 5.46
CA SER A 165 24.11 -19.58 5.08
C SER A 165 23.23 -20.48 4.20
N GLU A 166 22.70 -19.93 3.11
CA GLU A 166 21.82 -20.61 2.13
C GLU A 166 20.39 -20.94 2.61
N TYR A 167 20.06 -20.68 3.87
CA TYR A 167 18.71 -20.87 4.41
C TYR A 167 17.93 -19.56 4.48
N ILE A 168 16.62 -19.63 4.23
CA ILE A 168 15.73 -18.48 4.41
C ILE A 168 15.57 -18.22 5.93
N ALA A 169 16.17 -17.13 6.39
CA ALA A 169 16.16 -16.68 7.77
C ALA A 169 14.96 -15.77 8.08
N SER A 170 14.43 -15.05 7.11
CA SER A 170 13.20 -14.30 7.31
C SER A 170 12.60 -13.91 5.98
N TYR A 171 11.32 -13.55 5.99
CA TYR A 171 10.67 -12.95 4.84
C TYR A 171 9.59 -11.98 5.32
N GLU A 172 9.28 -10.95 4.56
CA GLU A 172 8.16 -10.04 4.85
C GLU A 172 7.60 -9.43 3.57
N ILE A 173 6.31 -9.14 3.57
CA ILE A 173 5.60 -8.53 2.44
C ILE A 173 5.33 -7.07 2.76
N PHE A 174 5.84 -6.20 1.89
CA PHE A 174 5.68 -4.75 1.99
C PHE A 174 4.77 -4.21 0.90
N HIS A 175 4.06 -3.15 1.26
CA HIS A 175 3.26 -2.37 0.33
C HIS A 175 4.09 -1.33 -0.45
N ASN A 176 5.35 -1.09 -0.03
CA ASN A 176 6.24 -0.10 -0.62
C ASN A 176 6.85 -0.61 -1.93
N PRO A 177 6.71 0.13 -3.05
CA PRO A 177 7.32 -0.28 -4.33
C PRO A 177 8.85 -0.26 -4.34
N SER A 178 9.48 0.54 -3.48
CA SER A 178 10.94 0.69 -3.37
C SER A 178 11.46 -0.08 -2.16
N ASP A 179 12.61 -0.73 -2.32
CA ASP A 179 13.26 -1.55 -1.30
C ASP A 179 13.93 -0.69 -0.21
N SER A 180 14.27 0.56 -0.51
CA SER A 180 14.86 1.48 0.48
C SER A 180 14.01 1.66 1.74
N LYS A 181 12.67 1.60 1.64
CA LYS A 181 11.77 1.76 2.80
C LYS A 181 11.48 0.47 3.55
N THR A 182 11.92 -0.68 3.02
CA THR A 182 11.60 -1.99 3.60
C THR A 182 12.71 -2.50 4.53
N LEU A 183 13.94 -2.01 4.38
CA LEU A 183 15.09 -2.50 5.14
C LEU A 183 14.89 -2.41 6.66
N ILE A 184 14.63 -1.20 7.18
CA ILE A 184 14.52 -0.96 8.63
C ILE A 184 13.40 -1.82 9.23
N PRO A 185 12.15 -1.78 8.73
CA PRO A 185 11.10 -2.66 9.24
C PRO A 185 11.45 -4.15 9.16
N PHE A 186 12.18 -4.57 8.13
CA PHE A 186 12.57 -5.97 7.96
C PHE A 186 13.65 -6.40 8.97
N LEU A 187 14.63 -5.54 9.25
CA LEU A 187 15.63 -5.78 10.28
C LEU A 187 15.01 -5.83 11.68
N GLU A 188 14.05 -4.94 11.98
CA GLU A 188 13.30 -4.99 13.24
C GLU A 188 12.52 -6.30 13.40
N LYS A 189 11.94 -6.82 12.30
CA LYS A 189 11.32 -8.15 12.32
C LYS A 189 12.34 -9.26 12.61
N ILE A 190 13.52 -9.23 11.99
CA ILE A 190 14.56 -10.22 12.23
C ILE A 190 15.03 -10.19 13.69
N LYS A 191 15.23 -9.00 14.27
CA LYS A 191 15.50 -8.84 15.70
C LYS A 191 14.40 -9.47 16.56
N SER A 192 13.13 -9.26 16.22
CA SER A 192 11.99 -9.84 16.95
C SER A 192 11.94 -11.37 16.89
N GLN A 193 12.65 -12.00 15.95
CA GLN A 193 12.78 -13.45 15.82
C GLN A 193 13.96 -14.01 16.63
N ASN A 194 14.66 -13.17 17.41
CA ASN A 194 15.88 -13.50 18.15
C ASN A 194 17.02 -14.03 17.26
N ILE A 195 17.11 -13.52 16.02
CA ILE A 195 18.22 -13.81 15.12
C ILE A 195 19.25 -12.70 15.28
N GLU A 196 20.39 -13.03 15.86
CA GLU A 196 21.51 -12.10 15.99
C GLU A 196 22.33 -12.07 14.70
N ILE A 197 22.39 -10.90 14.08
CA ILE A 197 23.14 -10.63 12.85
C ILE A 197 24.12 -9.47 13.13
N MET A 198 25.26 -9.46 12.43
CA MET A 198 26.23 -8.36 12.47
C MET A 198 26.36 -7.67 11.11
N ASN A 199 26.40 -8.45 10.03
CA ASN A 199 26.66 -7.99 8.68
C ASN A 199 25.37 -7.99 7.86
N VAL A 200 25.03 -6.84 7.27
CA VAL A 200 23.85 -6.67 6.41
C VAL A 200 24.30 -6.47 4.97
N VAL A 201 24.07 -7.48 4.13
CA VAL A 201 24.39 -7.46 2.70
C VAL A 201 23.10 -7.24 1.91
N ALA A 202 23.04 -6.17 1.13
CA ALA A 202 21.87 -5.90 0.29
C ALA A 202 22.24 -5.20 -1.02
N ASN A 203 21.31 -5.23 -1.98
CA ASN A 203 21.50 -4.59 -3.28
C ASN A 203 21.44 -3.04 -3.17
N ALA A 204 21.85 -2.33 -4.23
CA ALA A 204 21.84 -0.86 -4.24
C ALA A 204 20.44 -0.21 -4.12
N GLY A 205 19.36 -0.96 -4.30
CA GLY A 205 17.98 -0.47 -4.13
C GLY A 205 17.62 -0.17 -2.67
N TYR A 206 18.40 -0.69 -1.73
CA TYR A 206 18.27 -0.41 -0.30
C TYR A 206 19.02 0.85 0.15
N GLU A 207 19.69 1.55 -0.76
CA GLU A 207 20.42 2.77 -0.45
C GLU A 207 19.47 3.88 0.02
N SER A 208 19.69 4.40 1.23
CA SER A 208 19.12 5.66 1.70
C SER A 208 19.87 6.15 2.93
N LEU A 209 19.88 7.47 3.16
CA LEU A 209 20.49 8.07 4.36
C LEU A 209 19.92 7.47 5.65
N SER A 210 18.59 7.34 5.73
CA SER A 210 17.91 6.76 6.89
C SER A 210 18.36 5.32 7.16
N ASN A 211 18.61 4.53 6.12
CA ASN A 211 19.11 3.16 6.29
C ASN A 211 20.55 3.16 6.80
N TYR A 212 21.41 4.05 6.31
CA TYR A 212 22.80 4.14 6.80
C TYR A 212 22.86 4.55 8.26
N GLU A 213 22.14 5.61 8.63
CA GLU A 213 22.06 6.07 10.03
C GLU A 213 21.52 4.97 10.95
N TYR A 214 20.49 4.24 10.52
CA TYR A 214 19.94 3.14 11.31
C TYR A 214 20.96 2.01 11.47
N LEU A 215 21.65 1.60 10.41
CA LEU A 215 22.65 0.53 10.47
C LEU A 215 23.81 0.91 11.41
N GLU A 216 24.33 2.13 11.28
CA GLU A 216 25.42 2.65 12.11
C GLU A 216 25.02 2.73 13.59
N ASN A 217 23.85 3.32 13.89
CA ASN A 217 23.35 3.45 15.27
C ASN A 217 23.09 2.10 15.95
N ASN A 218 22.86 1.04 15.18
CA ASN A 218 22.65 -0.32 15.68
C ASN A 218 23.90 -1.20 15.59
N ASN A 219 25.07 -0.62 15.28
CA ASN A 219 26.35 -1.31 15.14
C ASN A 219 26.36 -2.45 14.10
N TYR A 220 25.55 -2.33 13.05
CA TYR A 220 25.60 -3.26 11.92
C TYR A 220 26.74 -2.90 10.96
N VAL A 221 27.43 -3.92 10.44
CA VAL A 221 28.38 -3.75 9.35
C VAL A 221 27.62 -3.75 8.02
N LEU A 222 27.77 -2.64 7.32
CA LEU A 222 27.07 -2.31 6.08
C LEU A 222 27.80 -2.89 4.86
N TYR A 223 27.10 -3.70 4.05
CA TYR A 223 27.55 -4.16 2.73
C TYR A 223 26.51 -3.87 1.65
N ILE A 224 26.05 -2.62 1.58
CA ILE A 224 25.13 -2.14 0.52
C ILE A 224 25.94 -1.43 -0.55
N LYS A 225 25.78 -1.87 -1.80
CA LYS A 225 26.51 -1.26 -2.93
C LYS A 225 25.99 0.15 -3.22
N PRO A 226 26.84 1.19 -3.23
CA PRO A 226 26.41 2.55 -3.59
C PRO A 226 25.95 2.64 -5.06
N TYR A 227 24.94 3.47 -5.33
CA TYR A 227 24.42 3.66 -6.69
C TYR A 227 25.49 4.23 -7.65
N ILE A 228 26.39 5.10 -7.15
CA ILE A 228 27.45 5.76 -7.94
C ILE A 228 28.36 4.73 -8.65
N MET A 229 28.72 3.63 -7.98
CA MET A 229 29.55 2.57 -8.59
C MET A 229 28.83 1.77 -9.69
N ARG A 230 27.50 1.88 -9.81
CA ARG A 230 26.72 1.15 -10.82
C ARG A 230 26.79 1.83 -12.18
N ASN A 231 26.77 3.17 -12.22
CA ASN A 231 26.84 3.96 -13.45
C ASN A 231 28.21 3.81 -14.14
N GLN A 232 29.31 3.75 -13.37
CA GLN A 232 30.66 3.53 -13.89
C GLN A 232 30.83 2.17 -14.62
N ARG A 233 30.07 1.14 -14.21
CA ARG A 233 30.06 -0.17 -14.90
C ARG A 233 29.22 -0.18 -16.17
N GLN A 234 28.16 0.63 -16.27
CA GLN A 234 27.37 0.72 -17.50
C GLN A 234 28.09 1.48 -18.61
N GLU A 235 28.93 2.46 -18.27
CA GLU A 235 29.77 3.17 -19.24
C GLU A 235 30.89 2.28 -19.81
N SER A 236 31.41 1.35 -19.01
CA SER A 236 32.46 0.41 -19.46
C SER A 236 31.94 -0.75 -20.32
N ILE A 237 30.65 -1.10 -20.22
CA ILE A 237 30.02 -2.17 -21.03
C ILE A 237 29.55 -1.65 -22.42
N LYS A 238 29.44 -0.33 -22.63
CA LYS A 238 29.07 0.26 -23.92
C LYS A 238 30.26 0.49 -24.90
N LYS A 239 31.45 -0.04 -24.59
CA LYS A 239 32.68 0.15 -25.39
C LYS A 239 33.24 -1.15 -26.00
N ILE A 240 32.38 -2.11 -26.37
CA ILE A 240 32.77 -3.26 -27.18
C ILE A 240 31.82 -3.37 -28.35
#